data_AF-A0A9Q9B9L1-F1
#
_entry.id   AF-A0A9Q9B9L1-F1
#
_cell.length_a   1.000
_cell.length_b   1.000
_cell.length_c   1.000
_cell.angle_alpha   90.00
_cell.angle_beta   90.00
_cell.angle_gamma   90.00
#
_symmetry.space_group_name_H-M   'P 1'
#
loop_
_entity.id
_entity.type
_entity.pdbx_description
1 polymer ?
#
loop_
_entity_poly.entity_id
_entity_poly.type
_entity_poly.pdbx_seq_one_letter_code
_entity_poly.pdbx_strand_id
1 'polypeptide(L)'
;MQTRITKYIFILIISLVLISCEGRSVLYGRWKSEERDLIIRKNTFELVFHKSDTIMCLQGSIDIKSRYFIMKFEKYVTQDGVVSDLQGSELYGHTEKVTYKVNKEYLETYIDNTGKTYRYKRYTNE
;
A
#
# COMPACT_ATOMS: atom_id res chain seq x y z
N MET A 1 51.08 -46.81 -1.65
CA MET A 1 49.99 -46.48 -0.70
C MET A 1 49.98 -44.98 -0.49
N GLN A 2 48.79 -44.38 -0.39
CA GLN A 2 48.50 -42.96 -0.12
C GLN A 2 48.23 -42.06 -1.35
N THR A 3 47.03 -42.26 -1.86
CA THR A 3 46.20 -41.38 -2.69
C THR A 3 45.97 -40.01 -2.02
N ARG A 4 46.17 -38.92 -2.76
CA ARG A 4 45.58 -37.61 -2.46
C ARG A 4 44.74 -37.17 -3.65
N ILE A 5 43.47 -37.58 -3.62
CA ILE A 5 42.43 -37.07 -4.51
C ILE A 5 42.03 -35.71 -3.94
N THR A 6 42.55 -34.65 -4.57
CA THR A 6 42.16 -33.27 -4.29
C THR A 6 40.69 -33.12 -4.71
N LYS A 7 39.79 -33.13 -3.72
CA LYS A 7 38.36 -32.90 -3.89
C LYS A 7 38.14 -31.47 -4.39
N TYR A 8 37.94 -31.31 -5.69
CA TYR A 8 37.39 -30.08 -6.25
C TYR A 8 35.94 -29.96 -5.77
N ILE A 9 35.71 -29.10 -4.78
CA ILE A 9 34.37 -28.70 -4.35
C ILE A 9 33.78 -27.85 -5.48
N PHE A 10 33.00 -28.50 -6.34
CA PHE A 10 32.20 -27.83 -7.36
C PHE A 10 31.05 -27.12 -6.63
N ILE A 11 31.22 -25.83 -6.34
CA ILE A 11 30.16 -24.99 -5.79
C ILE A 11 29.12 -24.82 -6.89
N LEU A 12 28.04 -25.58 -6.76
CA LEU A 12 26.87 -25.55 -7.63
C LEU A 12 26.13 -24.23 -7.36
N ILE A 13 26.42 -23.19 -8.13
CA ILE A 13 25.63 -21.96 -8.13
C ILE A 13 24.30 -22.30 -8.80
N ILE A 14 23.32 -22.69 -7.98
CA ILE A 14 21.91 -22.73 -8.38
C ILE A 14 21.52 -21.26 -8.58
N SER A 15 21.74 -20.74 -9.78
CA SER A 15 21.10 -19.52 -10.26
C SER A 15 19.60 -19.81 -10.32
N LEU A 16 18.92 -19.51 -9.23
CA LEU A 16 17.47 -19.41 -9.15
C LEU A 16 17.07 -18.34 -10.18
N VAL A 17 16.72 -18.80 -11.38
CA VAL A 17 16.05 -18.02 -12.39
C VAL A 17 14.73 -17.59 -11.76
N LEU A 18 14.72 -16.42 -11.14
CA LEU A 18 13.51 -15.77 -10.66
C LEU A 18 12.70 -15.43 -11.90
N ILE A 19 11.76 -16.33 -12.21
CA ILE A 19 10.69 -16.10 -13.17
C ILE A 19 9.98 -14.83 -12.71
N SER A 20 10.28 -13.72 -13.40
CA SER A 20 9.58 -12.45 -13.29
C SER A 20 8.18 -12.67 -13.85
N CYS A 21 7.32 -13.23 -13.01
CA CYS A 21 5.89 -13.14 -13.21
C CYS A 21 5.57 -11.65 -13.05
N GLU A 22 5.22 -10.96 -14.15
CA GLU A 22 4.62 -9.62 -14.11
C GLU A 22 3.24 -9.72 -13.42
N GLY A 23 3.27 -9.98 -12.12
CA GLY A 23 2.11 -9.95 -11.26
C GLY A 23 1.69 -8.50 -11.10
N ARG A 24 0.39 -8.22 -11.26
CA ARG A 24 -0.22 -6.99 -10.76
C ARG A 24 0.34 -6.70 -9.37
N SER A 25 0.79 -5.47 -9.13
CA SER A 25 1.31 -5.09 -7.82
C SER A 25 0.32 -5.53 -6.75
N VAL A 26 0.79 -6.38 -5.83
CA VAL A 26 -0.03 -6.95 -4.76
C VAL A 26 -0.73 -5.83 -3.98
N LEU A 27 -0.20 -4.61 -3.98
CA LEU A 27 -0.77 -3.44 -3.34
C LEU A 27 -2.11 -2.95 -3.94
N TYR A 28 -2.38 -3.16 -5.23
CA TYR A 28 -3.61 -2.65 -5.85
C TYR A 28 -4.86 -3.41 -5.37
N GLY A 29 -5.94 -2.66 -5.16
CA GLY A 29 -7.24 -3.20 -4.72
C GLY A 29 -7.84 -2.46 -3.54
N ARG A 30 -8.87 -3.06 -2.94
CA ARG A 30 -9.54 -2.57 -1.74
C ARG A 30 -9.05 -3.32 -0.51
N TRP A 31 -8.71 -2.55 0.51
CA TRP A 31 -8.14 -3.00 1.77
C TRP A 31 -9.01 -2.49 2.90
N LYS A 32 -9.53 -3.38 3.74
CA LYS A 32 -10.49 -3.07 4.80
C LYS A 32 -9.86 -3.17 6.18
N SER A 33 -10.05 -2.14 7.00
CA SER A 33 -9.73 -2.15 8.43
C SER A 33 -11.01 -1.95 9.25
N GLU A 34 -10.91 -1.89 10.58
CA GLU A 34 -12.06 -1.59 11.43
C GLU A 34 -12.57 -0.15 11.23
N GLU A 35 -11.64 0.81 11.07
CA GLU A 35 -11.95 2.24 11.00
C GLU A 35 -12.32 2.71 9.60
N ARG A 36 -11.69 2.13 8.58
CA ARG A 36 -11.72 2.66 7.22
C ARG A 36 -11.32 1.63 6.16
N ASP A 37 -11.74 1.89 4.94
CA ASP A 37 -11.24 1.21 3.74
C ASP A 37 -10.21 2.07 3.01
N LEU A 38 -9.14 1.45 2.55
CA LEU A 38 -8.14 2.03 1.67
C LEU A 38 -8.25 1.37 0.29
N ILE A 39 -8.56 2.16 -0.73
CA ILE A 39 -8.69 1.70 -2.11
C ILE A 39 -7.52 2.28 -2.89
N ILE A 40 -6.64 1.43 -3.41
CA ILE A 40 -5.46 1.84 -4.17
C ILE A 40 -5.63 1.42 -5.62
N ARG A 41 -5.59 2.41 -6.52
CA ARG A 41 -5.52 2.24 -7.97
C ARG A 41 -4.16 2.71 -8.48
N LYS A 42 -3.96 2.67 -9.80
CA LYS A 42 -2.65 2.94 -10.43
C LYS A 42 -1.98 4.24 -9.94
N ASN A 43 -2.72 5.35 -9.94
CA ASN A 43 -2.21 6.69 -9.58
C ASN A 43 -3.12 7.43 -8.59
N THR A 44 -4.16 6.77 -8.07
CA THR A 44 -5.12 7.38 -7.15
C THR A 44 -5.41 6.49 -5.96
N PHE A 45 -5.85 7.12 -4.88
CA PHE A 45 -6.35 6.43 -3.70
C PHE A 45 -7.70 6.98 -3.26
N GLU A 46 -8.41 6.19 -2.47
CA GLU A 46 -9.55 6.63 -1.67
C GLU A 46 -9.42 6.06 -0.25
N LEU A 47 -9.73 6.88 0.75
CA LEU A 47 -9.84 6.51 2.17
C LEU A 47 -11.29 6.71 2.61
N VAL A 48 -12.03 5.62 2.72
CA VAL A 48 -13.46 5.64 3.10
C VAL A 48 -13.59 5.35 4.58
N PHE A 49 -14.11 6.30 5.36
CA PHE A 49 -14.27 6.17 6.81
C PHE A 49 -15.59 5.48 7.15
N HIS A 50 -15.56 4.49 8.06
CA HIS A 50 -16.76 3.78 8.48
C HIS A 50 -17.61 4.56 9.49
N LYS A 51 -16.97 5.44 10.26
CA LYS A 51 -17.59 6.26 11.31
C LYS A 51 -17.05 7.68 11.22
N SER A 52 -17.76 8.56 10.52
CA SER A 52 -17.45 9.97 10.42
C SER A 52 -18.73 10.76 10.14
N ASP A 53 -18.97 11.80 10.93
CA ASP A 53 -20.21 12.59 10.88
C ASP A 53 -20.19 13.65 9.76
N THR A 54 -19.02 13.93 9.20
CA THR A 54 -18.84 15.04 8.24
C THR A 54 -18.18 14.59 6.95
N ILE A 55 -17.06 13.85 7.04
CA ILE A 55 -16.26 13.44 5.88
C ILE A 55 -16.30 11.92 5.75
N MET A 56 -16.95 11.42 4.70
CA MET A 56 -17.05 9.99 4.41
C MET A 56 -15.85 9.45 3.65
N CYS A 57 -15.25 10.26 2.79
CA CYS A 57 -14.13 9.81 1.96
C CYS A 57 -13.11 10.92 1.75
N LEU A 58 -11.83 10.56 1.79
CA LEU A 58 -10.73 11.38 1.28
C LEU A 58 -10.18 10.76 -0.01
N GLN A 59 -9.96 11.58 -1.02
CA GLN A 59 -9.49 11.14 -2.33
C GLN A 59 -8.28 11.95 -2.78
N GLY A 60 -7.43 11.34 -3.61
CA GLY A 60 -6.33 12.05 -4.22
C GLY A 60 -5.37 11.16 -5.00
N SER A 61 -4.17 11.67 -5.22
CA SER A 61 -3.12 11.01 -6.00
C SER A 61 -2.17 10.21 -5.11
N ILE A 62 -1.62 9.13 -5.66
CA ILE A 62 -0.65 8.26 -4.98
C ILE A 62 0.58 8.03 -5.87
N ASP A 63 1.76 8.18 -5.29
CA ASP A 63 3.04 7.80 -5.91
C ASP A 63 3.63 6.60 -5.16
N ILE A 64 3.66 5.43 -5.81
CA ILE A 64 4.04 4.15 -5.20
C ILE A 64 5.53 3.86 -5.48
N LYS A 65 6.30 3.68 -4.42
CA LYS A 65 7.69 3.21 -4.45
C LYS A 65 7.78 1.80 -3.85
N SER A 66 8.96 1.19 -3.93
CA SER A 66 9.14 -0.21 -3.52
C SER A 66 8.86 -0.51 -2.04
N ARG A 67 8.96 0.48 -1.15
CA ARG A 67 8.81 0.32 0.31
C ARG A 67 7.83 1.29 0.97
N TYR A 68 7.39 2.29 0.22
CA TYR A 68 6.48 3.32 0.72
C TYR A 68 5.67 3.89 -0.45
N PHE A 69 4.58 4.57 -0.14
CA PHE A 69 3.88 5.41 -1.10
C PHE A 69 3.63 6.79 -0.49
N ILE A 70 3.48 7.79 -1.36
CA ILE A 70 3.14 9.15 -0.98
C ILE A 70 1.70 9.38 -1.41
N MET A 71 0.83 9.71 -0.45
CA MET A 71 -0.56 10.09 -0.69
C MET A 71 -0.64 11.61 -0.68
N LYS A 72 -1.20 12.21 -1.72
CA LYS A 72 -1.51 13.64 -1.77
C LYS A 72 -3.03 13.81 -1.75
N PHE A 73 -3.54 14.48 -0.73
CA PHE A 73 -4.97 14.70 -0.56
C PHE A 73 -5.45 15.84 -1.46
N GLU A 74 -6.53 15.61 -2.20
CA GLU A 74 -7.04 16.58 -3.18
C GLU A 74 -8.51 16.91 -2.92
N LYS A 75 -9.32 15.90 -2.56
CA LYS A 75 -10.77 16.04 -2.42
C LYS A 75 -11.29 15.32 -1.18
N TYR A 76 -12.45 15.75 -0.71
CA TYR A 76 -13.24 15.03 0.27
C TYR A 76 -14.68 14.84 -0.21
N VAL A 77 -15.33 13.80 0.31
CA VAL A 77 -16.74 13.50 0.07
C VAL A 77 -17.47 13.53 1.40
N THR A 78 -18.56 14.27 1.47
CA THR A 78 -19.43 14.39 2.65
C THR A 78 -20.48 13.28 2.70
N GLN A 79 -21.26 13.20 3.78
CA GLN A 79 -22.31 12.18 3.95
C GLN A 79 -23.44 12.26 2.91
N ASP A 80 -23.77 13.46 2.45
CA ASP A 80 -24.73 13.70 1.38
C ASP A 80 -24.16 13.46 -0.03
N GLY A 81 -22.90 13.01 -0.13
CA GLY A 81 -22.24 12.66 -1.38
C GLY A 81 -21.65 13.84 -2.13
N VAL A 82 -21.64 15.04 -1.54
CA VAL A 82 -21.02 16.21 -2.16
C VAL A 82 -19.50 16.02 -2.20
N VAL A 83 -18.94 16.16 -3.40
CA VAL A 83 -17.49 16.13 -3.62
C VAL A 83 -16.98 17.55 -3.62
N SER A 84 -16.03 17.85 -2.73
CA SER A 84 -15.42 19.18 -2.59
C SER A 84 -13.90 19.09 -2.66
N ASP A 85 -13.28 20.09 -3.29
CA ASP A 85 -11.83 20.24 -3.27
C ASP A 85 -11.35 20.69 -1.88
N LEU A 86 -10.13 20.30 -1.51
CA LEU A 86 -9.54 20.68 -0.23
C LEU A 86 -8.99 22.12 -0.21
N GLN A 87 -9.18 22.93 -1.26
CA GLN A 87 -8.69 24.32 -1.29
C GLN A 87 -9.27 25.12 -0.12
N GLY A 88 -8.39 25.82 0.61
CA GLY A 88 -8.77 26.59 1.78
C GLY A 88 -8.99 25.77 3.07
N SER A 89 -8.82 24.44 3.02
CA SER A 89 -8.82 23.59 4.21
C SER A 89 -7.41 23.37 4.77
N GLU A 90 -7.30 22.92 6.02
CA GLU A 90 -6.03 22.52 6.65
C GLU A 90 -5.34 21.35 5.94
N LEU A 91 -6.10 20.57 5.16
CA LEU A 91 -5.59 19.44 4.39
C LEU A 91 -5.15 19.84 2.98
N TYR A 92 -5.25 21.12 2.59
CA TYR A 92 -4.80 21.58 1.27
C TYR A 92 -3.30 21.34 1.07
N GLY A 93 -2.95 20.61 0.02
CA GLY A 93 -1.55 20.28 -0.28
C GLY A 93 -0.91 19.32 0.73
N HIS A 94 -1.69 18.76 1.67
CA HIS A 94 -1.20 17.79 2.63
C HIS A 94 -0.76 16.51 1.93
N THR A 95 0.38 15.99 2.36
CA THR A 95 0.93 14.72 1.87
C THR A 95 1.29 13.80 3.03
N GLU A 96 0.91 12.54 2.91
CA GLU A 96 1.32 11.49 3.85
C GLU A 96 2.29 10.53 3.16
N LYS A 97 3.46 10.35 3.78
CA LYS A 97 4.36 9.26 3.45
C LYS A 97 3.98 8.04 4.29
N VAL A 98 3.70 6.94 3.60
CA VAL A 98 3.22 5.71 4.22
C VAL A 98 4.16 4.56 3.86
N THR A 99 4.87 4.05 4.86
CA THR A 99 5.67 2.83 4.73
C THR A 99 4.73 1.62 4.76
N TYR A 100 4.96 0.61 3.91
CA TYR A 100 4.05 -0.53 3.85
C TYR A 100 4.74 -1.90 3.73
N LYS A 101 4.04 -2.93 4.20
CA LYS A 101 4.31 -4.35 3.93
C LYS A 101 3.02 -4.99 3.44
N VAL A 102 3.11 -5.78 2.37
CA VAL A 102 1.92 -6.35 1.74
C VAL A 102 2.14 -7.81 1.38
N ASN A 103 1.12 -8.63 1.63
CA ASN A 103 1.00 -9.99 1.12
C ASN A 103 -0.38 -10.19 0.45
N LYS A 104 -0.72 -11.43 0.10
CA LYS A 104 -1.99 -11.72 -0.60
C LYS A 104 -3.22 -11.35 0.21
N GLU A 105 -3.15 -11.39 1.54
CA GLU A 105 -4.30 -11.21 2.43
C GLU A 105 -4.26 -9.91 3.23
N TYR A 106 -3.07 -9.40 3.55
CA TYR A 106 -2.90 -8.28 4.45
C TYR A 106 -2.01 -7.18 3.89
N LEU A 107 -2.37 -5.95 4.23
CA LEU A 107 -1.58 -4.74 4.04
C LEU A 107 -1.35 -4.10 5.41
N GLU A 108 -0.09 -3.99 5.81
CA GLU A 108 0.33 -3.26 7.00
C GLU A 108 0.92 -1.92 6.56
N THR A 109 0.51 -0.84 7.21
CA THR A 109 0.96 0.52 6.90
C THR A 109 1.41 1.24 8.16
N TYR A 110 2.38 2.12 8.02
CA TYR A 110 2.85 3.06 9.03
C TYR A 110 2.89 4.46 8.42
N ILE A 111 2.17 5.42 9.00
CA ILE A 111 2.10 6.81 8.55
C ILE A 111 3.19 7.60 9.25
N ASP A 112 4.22 8.01 8.50
CA ASP A 112 5.44 8.60 9.06
C ASP A 112 5.14 9.86 9.92
N ASN A 113 4.20 10.71 9.51
CA ASN A 113 3.90 11.96 10.20
C ASN A 113 3.10 11.78 11.50
N THR A 114 2.27 10.75 11.60
CA THR A 114 1.36 10.56 12.75
C THR A 114 1.77 9.41 13.66
N GLY A 115 2.71 8.57 13.22
CA GLY A 115 3.10 7.34 13.90
C GLY A 115 2.01 6.26 13.92
N LYS A 116 0.86 6.50 13.27
CA LYS A 116 -0.25 5.56 13.26
C LYS A 116 0.05 4.37 12.38
N THR A 117 -0.36 3.20 12.86
CA THR A 117 -0.23 1.93 12.13
C THR A 117 -1.62 1.39 11.82
N TYR A 118 -1.82 0.92 10.60
CA TYR A 118 -3.06 0.24 10.20
C TYR A 118 -2.75 -1.11 9.60
N ARG A 119 -3.53 -2.11 10.00
CA ARG A 119 -3.56 -3.43 9.37
C ARG A 119 -4.89 -3.60 8.64
N TYR A 120 -4.80 -3.79 7.34
CA TYR A 120 -5.95 -4.00 6.49
C TYR A 120 -6.00 -5.45 5.99
N LYS A 121 -7.20 -6.00 5.86
CA LYS A 121 -7.48 -7.26 5.17
C LYS A 121 -7.90 -6.97 3.73
N ARG A 122 -7.41 -7.75 2.76
CA ARG A 122 -7.84 -7.61 1.36
C ARG A 122 -9.34 -7.90 1.28
N TYR A 123 -10.06 -7.04 0.58
CA TYR A 123 -11.44 -7.30 0.23
C TYR A 123 -11.49 -8.12 -1.06
N THR A 124 -12.03 -9.32 -0.96
CA THR A 124 -12.41 -10.18 -2.08
C THR A 124 -13.93 -10.14 -2.16
N ASN A 125 -14.49 -9.78 -3.31
CA ASN A 125 -15.92 -10.03 -3.56
C ASN A 125 -16.10 -11.55 -3.50
N GLU A 126 -16.67 -12.05 -2.42
CA GLU A 126 -17.30 -13.38 -2.37
C GLU A 126 -18.73 -13.26 -2.88
#